data_AF-A0A645E589-F1
#
_entry.id   AF-A0A645E589-F1
#
_cell.length_a   1.000
_cell.length_b   1.000
_cell.length_c   1.000
_cell.angle_alpha   90.00
_cell.angle_beta   90.00
_cell.angle_gamma   90.00
#
_symmetry.space_group_name_H-M   'P 1'
#
loop_
_entity.id
_entity.type
_entity.pdbx_description
1 polymer ?
#
loop_
_entity_poly.entity_id
_entity_poly.type
_entity_poly.pdbx_seq_one_letter_code
_entity_poly.pdbx_strand_id
1 'polypeptide(L)'
;MIFGCDICMDVCPWSRKGAVTQIEEFGHLRLTDGTLVTHMGRARWKEIDSHFFKQEFKKSPLFRAGLEKIFNNLDYELANQGGNPSLKGEDPV
;
A
#
# COMPACT_ATOMS: atom_id res chain seq x y z
N MET A 1 -1.04 -4.16 -5.97
CA MET A 1 -1.34 -3.60 -4.62
C MET A 1 -0.18 -3.94 -3.70
N ILE A 2 0.45 -2.94 -3.08
CA ILE A 2 1.69 -3.13 -2.31
C ILE A 2 1.47 -3.27 -0.79
N PHE A 3 0.30 -2.88 -0.29
CA PHE A 3 -0.05 -2.94 1.14
C PHE A 3 -1.57 -3.01 1.34
N GLY A 4 -2.03 -3.93 2.19
CA GLY A 4 -3.45 -4.15 2.47
C GLY A 4 -4.23 -4.75 1.29
N CYS A 5 -5.53 -4.99 1.49
CA CYS A 5 -6.48 -5.42 0.47
C CYS A 5 -7.91 -5.07 0.91
N ASP A 6 -8.64 -4.35 0.06
CA ASP A 6 -10.00 -3.88 0.36
C ASP A 6 -11.07 -4.57 -0.50
N ILE A 7 -10.70 -5.62 -1.24
CA ILE A 7 -11.61 -6.31 -2.18
C ILE A 7 -12.88 -6.85 -1.49
N CYS A 8 -12.77 -7.31 -0.24
CA CYS A 8 -13.92 -7.78 0.53
C CYS A 8 -14.85 -6.63 0.95
N MET A 9 -14.33 -5.42 1.11
CA MET A 9 -15.12 -4.23 1.38
C MET A 9 -15.82 -3.73 0.12
N ASP A 10 -15.18 -3.82 -1.05
CA ASP A 10 -15.77 -3.39 -2.32
C ASP A 10 -17.01 -4.21 -2.71
N VAL A 11 -16.97 -5.52 -2.47
CA VAL A 11 -18.09 -6.43 -2.75
C VAL A 11 -19.17 -6.40 -1.67
N CYS A 12 -18.88 -5.84 -0.50
CA CYS A 12 -19.82 -5.83 0.61
C CYS A 12 -20.99 -4.87 0.34
N PRO A 13 -22.25 -5.34 0.35
CA PRO A 13 -23.41 -4.48 0.09
C PRO A 13 -23.63 -3.41 1.17
N TRP A 14 -23.03 -3.57 2.35
CA TRP A 14 -23.13 -2.62 3.45
C TRP A 14 -22.03 -1.56 3.44
N SER A 15 -20.82 -1.91 3.00
CA SER A 15 -19.65 -1.01 3.00
C SER A 15 -19.93 0.32 2.29
N ARG A 16 -20.51 0.26 1.09
CA ARG A 16 -20.84 1.45 0.28
C ARG A 16 -21.86 2.41 0.90
N LYS A 17 -22.57 1.98 1.95
CA LYS A 17 -23.60 2.79 2.62
C LYS A 17 -23.02 3.64 3.75
N GLY A 18 -21.78 3.41 4.14
CA GLY A 18 -21.09 4.20 5.16
C GLY A 18 -20.80 5.62 4.68
N ALA A 19 -21.00 6.60 5.56
CA ALA A 19 -20.59 7.97 5.29
C ALA A 19 -19.07 8.12 5.42
N VAL A 20 -18.47 8.98 4.59
CA VAL A 20 -17.05 9.37 4.74
C VAL A 20 -16.91 10.20 6.01
N THR A 21 -15.91 9.88 6.82
CA THR A 21 -15.60 10.61 8.05
C THR A 21 -15.14 12.04 7.75
N GLN A 22 -15.50 12.98 8.63
CA GLN A 22 -15.00 14.36 8.62
C GLN A 22 -13.81 14.56 9.57
N ILE A 23 -13.45 13.52 10.33
CA ILE A 23 -12.31 13.54 11.26
C ILE A 23 -11.03 13.48 10.42
N GLU A 24 -10.22 14.55 10.47
CA GLU A 24 -9.05 14.73 9.63
C GLU A 24 -7.97 13.67 9.89
N GLU A 25 -7.84 13.20 11.13
CA GLU A 25 -6.89 12.17 11.55
C GLU A 25 -7.18 10.80 10.91
N PHE A 26 -8.40 10.58 10.40
CA PHE A 26 -8.78 9.37 9.65
C PHE A 26 -8.65 9.55 8.14
N GLY A 27 -8.13 10.69 7.69
CA GLY A 27 -7.79 10.93 6.29
C GLY A 27 -6.65 10.03 5.80
N HIS A 28 -6.43 10.04 4.48
CA HIS A 28 -5.32 9.32 3.88
C HIS A 28 -3.97 9.87 4.35
N LEU A 29 -3.00 8.98 4.50
CA LEU A 29 -1.63 9.34 4.85
C LEU A 29 -1.04 10.29 3.80
N ARG A 30 -0.44 11.38 4.28
CA ARG A 30 0.32 12.35 3.48
C ARG A 30 1.77 12.34 3.93
N LEU A 31 2.66 12.50 2.96
CA LEU A 31 4.06 12.80 3.22
C LEU A 31 4.20 14.25 3.73
N THR A 32 5.36 14.56 4.29
CA THR A 32 5.71 15.91 4.78
C THR A 32 5.59 16.97 3.68
N ASP A 33 5.80 16.60 2.41
CA ASP A 33 5.65 17.48 1.24
C ASP A 33 4.18 17.66 0.79
N GLY A 34 3.22 17.06 1.49
CA GLY A 34 1.78 17.11 1.20
C GLY A 34 1.29 16.05 0.20
N THR A 35 2.19 15.28 -0.41
CA THR A 35 1.83 14.21 -1.35
C THR A 35 0.97 13.16 -0.65
N LEU A 36 -0.17 12.81 -1.25
CA LEU A 36 -0.96 11.65 -0.83
C LEU A 36 -0.20 10.37 -1.15
N VAL A 37 -0.01 9.51 -0.15
CA VAL A 37 0.70 8.23 -0.31
C VAL A 37 0.02 7.34 -1.35
N THR A 38 -1.31 7.41 -1.48
CA THR A 38 -2.10 6.71 -2.50
C THR A 38 -1.83 7.18 -3.94
N HIS A 39 -1.21 8.36 -4.13
CA HIS A 39 -0.82 8.88 -5.45
C HIS A 39 0.64 8.57 -5.80
N MET A 40 1.39 7.93 -4.90
CA MET A 40 2.78 7.58 -5.17
C MET A 40 2.87 6.45 -6.19
N GLY A 41 3.54 6.74 -7.31
CA GLY A 41 3.84 5.75 -8.34
C GLY A 41 4.93 4.76 -7.90
N ARG A 42 5.00 3.63 -8.62
CA ARG A 42 5.94 2.52 -8.37
C ARG A 42 7.42 2.96 -8.38
N ALA A 43 7.79 3.83 -9.31
CA ALA A 43 9.15 4.38 -9.40
C ALA A 43 9.53 5.14 -8.12
N ARG A 44 8.64 6.02 -7.63
CA ARG A 44 8.86 6.75 -6.38
C ARG A 44 8.99 5.80 -5.19
N TRP A 45 8.20 4.73 -5.14
CA TRP A 45 8.36 3.70 -4.10
C TRP A 45 9.74 3.04 -4.14
N LYS A 46 10.26 2.68 -5.33
CA LYS A 46 11.59 2.07 -5.49
C LYS A 46 12.76 2.97 -5.07
N GLU A 47 12.56 4.29 -5.08
CA GLU A 47 13.59 5.26 -4.72
C GLU A 47 13.65 5.55 -3.21
N ILE A 48 12.72 5.03 -2.41
CA ILE A 48 12.69 5.26 -0.97
C ILE A 48 13.85 4.53 -0.29
N ASP A 49 14.64 5.26 0.49
CA ASP A 49 15.61 4.66 1.40
C ASP A 49 15.04 4.44 2.81
N SER A 50 15.81 3.74 3.66
CA SER A 50 15.40 3.42 5.03
C SER A 50 15.24 4.65 5.92
N HIS A 51 15.99 5.72 5.65
CA HIS A 51 15.94 6.95 6.41
C HIS A 51 14.67 7.73 6.09
N PHE A 52 14.38 7.96 4.81
CA PHE A 52 13.13 8.54 4.33
C PHE A 52 11.93 7.73 4.83
N PHE A 53 11.99 6.40 4.71
CA PHE A 53 10.91 5.54 5.17
C PHE A 53 10.63 5.72 6.67
N LYS A 54 11.68 5.74 7.49
CA LYS A 54 11.55 5.97 8.93
C LYS A 54 11.01 7.36 9.25
N GLN A 55 11.44 8.40 8.54
CA GLN A 55 10.98 9.76 8.80
C GLN A 55 9.50 9.93 8.49
N GLU A 56 9.09 9.49 7.30
CA GLU A 56 7.74 9.71 6.77
C GLU A 56 6.72 8.72 7.34
N PHE A 57 7.10 7.46 7.57
CA PHE A 57 6.14 6.40 7.88
C PHE A 57 6.11 5.96 9.35
N LYS A 58 7.01 6.42 10.24
CA LYS A 58 7.14 5.95 11.64
C LYS A 58 5.85 5.86 12.47
N LYS A 59 4.81 6.61 12.14
CA LYS A 59 3.50 6.63 12.83
C LYS A 59 2.38 5.99 11.99
N SER A 60 2.72 5.17 11.00
CA SER A 60 1.75 4.56 10.08
C SER A 60 1.77 3.03 10.15
N PRO A 61 0.68 2.38 9.73
CA PRO A 61 0.65 0.92 9.57
C PRO A 61 1.70 0.38 8.59
N LEU A 62 2.15 1.19 7.63
CA LEU A 62 3.21 0.82 6.67
C LEU A 62 4.53 0.55 7.40
N PHE A 63 4.87 1.38 8.39
CA PHE A 63 6.10 1.18 9.16
C PHE A 63 6.09 -0.09 10.01
N ARG A 64 4.91 -0.53 10.47
CA ARG A 64 4.76 -1.83 11.15
C ARG A 64 5.13 -3.01 10.23
N ALA A 65 4.79 -2.93 8.94
CA ALA A 65 5.15 -3.97 7.98
C ALA A 65 6.63 -3.91 7.59
N GLY A 66 7.21 -2.71 7.54
CA GLY A 66 8.62 -2.49 7.20
C GLY A 66 8.86 -2.33 5.69
N LEU A 67 9.94 -1.61 5.35
CA LEU A 67 10.27 -1.22 3.97
C LEU A 67 10.51 -2.45 3.07
N GLU A 68 11.20 -3.47 3.59
CA GLU A 68 11.50 -4.69 2.84
C GLU A 68 10.24 -5.41 2.36
N LYS A 69 9.21 -5.51 3.22
CA LYS A 69 7.94 -6.16 2.83
C LYS A 69 7.22 -5.38 1.73
N ILE A 70 7.27 -4.04 1.78
CA ILE A 70 6.70 -3.19 0.72
C ILE A 70 7.44 -3.41 -0.60
N PHE A 71 8.77 -3.50 -0.59
CA PHE A 71 9.56 -3.79 -1.79
C PHE A 71 9.27 -5.17 -2.36
N ASN A 72 9.23 -6.20 -1.52
CA ASN A 72 8.89 -7.55 -1.95
C ASN A 72 7.51 -7.58 -2.63
N ASN A 73 6.49 -6.95 -2.02
CA ASN A 73 5.15 -6.87 -2.59
C ASN A 73 5.12 -6.09 -3.92
N LEU A 74 5.93 -5.03 -4.04
CA LEU A 74 6.07 -4.26 -5.28
C LEU A 74 6.72 -5.10 -6.39
N ASP A 75 7.71 -5.91 -6.07
CA ASP A 75 8.34 -6.84 -7.02
C ASP A 75 7.38 -7.93 -7.48
N TYR A 76 6.60 -8.51 -6.57
CA TYR A 76 5.52 -9.44 -6.93
C TYR A 76 4.48 -8.79 -7.84
N GLU A 77 4.08 -7.56 -7.55
CA GLU A 77 3.14 -6.83 -8.40
C GLU A 77 3.68 -6.62 -9.81
N LEU A 78 4.94 -6.17 -9.93
CA LEU A 78 5.59 -5.95 -11.22
C LEU A 78 5.71 -7.25 -12.02
N ALA A 79 6.07 -8.36 -11.37
CA ALA A 79 6.12 -9.67 -11.99
C ALA A 79 4.74 -10.13 -12.48
N ASN A 80 3.68 -9.91 -11.69
CA ASN A 80 2.31 -10.29 -12.04
C ASN A 80 1.76 -9.51 -13.25
N GLN A 81 2.20 -8.26 -13.45
CA GLN A 81 1.83 -7.46 -14.62
C GLN A 81 2.52 -7.93 -15.91
N GLY A 82 3.61 -8.70 -15.79
CA GLY A 82 4.38 -9.25 -16.92
C GLY A 82 3.78 -10.49 -17.59
N GLY A 83 2.65 -11.02 -17.10
CA GLY A 83 1.91 -12.10 -17.77
C GLY A 83 2.70 -13.39 -17.95
N ASN A 84 3.17 -14.01 -16.85
CA ASN A 84 3.54 -15.42 -16.86
C ASN A 84 2.49 -16.26 -16.09
N PRO A 85 1.61 -17.01 -16.78
CA PRO A 85 0.59 -17.86 -16.15
C PRO A 85 1.15 -19.00 -15.29
N SER A 86 2.46 -19.26 -15.34
CA SER A 86 3.12 -20.35 -14.62
C SER A 86 3.61 -19.98 -13.22
N LEU A 87 3.48 -18.71 -12.81
CA LEU A 87 3.70 -18.28 -11.43
C LEU A 87 2.33 -18.03 -10.78
N LYS A 88 1.47 -19.05 -10.78
CA LYS A 88 0.47 -19.15 -9.72
C LYS A 88 1.28 -19.44 -8.47
N GLY A 89 1.66 -18.38 -7.75
CA GLY A 89 2.24 -18.50 -6.43
C GLY A 89 1.30 -19.37 -5.62
N GLU A 90 1.79 -20.55 -5.24
CA GLU A 90 1.24 -21.26 -4.10
C GLU A 90 1.30 -20.27 -2.93
N ASP A 91 0.16 -20.02 -2.31
CA ASP A 91 0.08 -19.19 -1.12
C ASP A 91 1.10 -19.75 -0.11
N PRO A 92 2.08 -18.97 0.36
CA PRO A 92 2.92 -19.44 1.45
C PRO A 92 2.02 -19.61 2.68
N VAL A 93 1.88 -20.85 3.13
CA VAL A 93 1.28 -21.25 4.41
C VAL A 93 1.86 -20.43 5.55
#